data_AF-A0A4Q5GQ28-F1
#
_entry.id   AF-A0A4Q5GQ28-F1
#
_cell.length_a   1.000
_cell.length_b   1.000
_cell.length_c   1.000
_cell.angle_alpha   90.00
_cell.angle_beta   90.00
_cell.angle_gamma   90.00
#
_symmetry.space_group_name_H-M   'P 1'
#
loop_
_entity.id
_entity.type
_entity.pdbx_description
1 polymer ?
#
loop_
_entity_poly.entity_id
_entity_poly.type
_entity_poly.pdbx_seq_one_letter_code
_entity_poly.pdbx_strand_id
1 'polypeptide(L)'
;MLMKSLKELINDIFNLHNRKELENIRKDPAIIKEIANPTEAQQLAAIRSSSHIIRYIKEPTKKVRFTALKDNIYNYPYIKNLTEKEQLYLVKQGIGIENIKNPVEKVQLYALQWRRASISDIKNPTEKAQLITIKKDKELFLYIKNPTIDVCQKVAKAYCGNIVIPADRKIIKPTKKLVHSLQELEGYVHIKEMSIDYNKGNKYINNESDKIMNWKEQKQKQIIDNYKYEIGITKEKGIEPNIKIEESSIQQEYGNKEVKDFLQSYSQAPSLVRRIKVQSRPRLSKTAKKSKLENPANKIEHKNSVKEVSPEQYILEEKKKIFKQYAINPYEPFSSRNISAEGRDKWAEVNNKYMNMKTSASICQELQSPEIVGRILFYGFDGKVGEVMEYDNAACYLEALEYELFYNPDGFNNETISTDPYLRKTVDDLIYDYCGGSNPYSIEHYEQQSSIPTSSSTNEQILQSSECRTLISEIGPDKQISGYHILDKSTGKTEPLHVSDINLSKQSPEALKKLLSGQQAEMTTKSGITQMMGLSKSPAGWTLQVGKQIFNMADSSAEI
;
A
#
# COMPACT_ATOMS: atom_id res chain seq x y z
N MET A 1 -12.47 -42.41 53.61
CA MET A 1 -11.98 -41.03 53.41
C MET A 1 -10.48 -41.15 53.15
N LEU A 2 -10.05 -41.01 51.89
CA LEU A 2 -8.62 -41.10 51.57
C LEU A 2 -7.91 -39.87 52.14
N MET A 3 -7.02 -40.08 53.11
CA MET A 3 -6.21 -39.02 53.71
C MET A 3 -5.23 -38.51 52.64
N LYS A 4 -5.27 -37.19 52.37
CA LYS A 4 -4.29 -36.54 51.50
C LYS A 4 -2.88 -36.81 52.01
N SER A 5 -1.96 -37.05 51.09
CA SER A 5 -0.55 -37.17 51.42
C SER A 5 -0.01 -35.84 51.99
N LEU A 6 1.04 -35.92 52.81
CA LEU A 6 1.71 -34.72 53.36
C LEU A 6 2.16 -33.74 52.26
N LYS A 7 2.60 -34.27 51.11
CA LYS A 7 2.99 -33.49 49.94
C LYS A 7 1.83 -32.70 49.34
N GLU A 8 0.65 -33.29 49.27
CA GLU A 8 -0.58 -32.61 48.80
C GLU A 8 -1.02 -31.52 49.76
N LEU A 9 -0.96 -31.77 51.08
CA LEU A 9 -1.30 -30.78 52.10
C LEU A 9 -0.35 -29.57 52.06
N ILE A 10 0.96 -29.79 51.90
CA ILE A 10 1.95 -28.71 51.78
C ILE A 10 1.67 -27.87 50.53
N ASN A 11 1.38 -28.50 49.38
CA ASN A 11 1.02 -27.79 48.16
C ASN A 11 -0.29 -26.99 48.31
N ASP A 12 -1.29 -27.53 48.99
CA ASP A 12 -2.56 -26.83 49.24
C ASP A 12 -2.36 -25.57 50.10
N ILE A 13 -1.53 -25.65 51.14
CA ILE A 13 -1.18 -24.51 52.00
C ILE A 13 -0.43 -23.44 51.22
N PHE A 14 0.58 -23.86 50.43
CA PHE A 14 1.35 -22.93 49.59
C PHE A 14 0.46 -22.22 48.55
N ASN A 15 -0.45 -22.96 47.90
CA ASN A 15 -1.41 -22.41 46.96
C ASN A 15 -2.44 -21.48 47.62
N LEU A 16 -2.86 -21.78 48.85
CA LEU A 16 -3.77 -20.91 49.61
C LEU A 16 -3.09 -19.60 49.99
N HIS A 17 -1.83 -19.66 50.43
CA HIS A 17 -1.04 -18.47 50.76
C HIS A 17 -0.85 -17.57 49.53
N ASN A 18 -0.41 -18.13 48.40
CA ASN A 18 -0.26 -17.40 47.15
C ASN A 18 -1.58 -16.77 46.67
N ARG A 19 -2.72 -17.49 46.83
CA ARG A 19 -4.04 -16.94 46.49
C ARG A 19 -4.40 -15.73 47.35
N LYS A 20 -4.17 -15.81 48.67
CA LYS A 20 -4.42 -14.69 49.60
C LYS A 20 -3.55 -13.48 49.28
N GLU A 21 -2.27 -13.67 48.99
CA GLU A 21 -1.39 -12.57 48.59
C GLU A 21 -1.87 -11.88 47.31
N LEU A 22 -2.23 -12.65 46.28
CA LEU A 22 -2.78 -12.08 45.05
C LEU A 22 -4.10 -11.33 45.29
N GLU A 23 -4.95 -11.81 46.21
CA GLU A 23 -6.19 -11.13 46.58
C GLU A 23 -5.93 -9.82 47.31
N ASN A 24 -4.95 -9.78 48.22
CA ASN A 24 -4.54 -8.56 48.91
C ASN A 24 -4.02 -7.51 47.92
N ILE A 25 -3.18 -7.92 46.97
CA ILE A 25 -2.69 -7.03 45.90
C ILE A 25 -3.83 -6.53 45.01
N ARG A 26 -4.87 -7.35 44.76
CA ARG A 26 -6.03 -6.90 43.98
C ARG A 26 -6.84 -5.83 44.71
N LYS A 27 -6.98 -5.97 46.04
CA LYS A 27 -7.69 -5.03 46.91
C LYS A 27 -6.94 -3.72 47.09
N ASP A 28 -5.63 -3.79 47.31
CA ASP A 28 -4.72 -2.64 47.36
C ASP A 28 -3.49 -2.86 46.48
N PRO A 29 -3.54 -2.40 45.22
CA PRO A 29 -2.44 -2.54 44.27
C PRO A 29 -1.16 -1.80 44.68
N ALA A 30 -1.24 -0.82 45.58
CA ALA A 30 -0.09 -0.04 46.01
C ALA A 30 0.90 -0.86 46.85
N ILE A 31 0.45 -1.94 47.50
CA ILE A 31 1.27 -2.86 48.28
C ILE A 31 2.42 -3.45 47.45
N ILE A 32 2.30 -3.51 46.12
CA ILE A 32 3.39 -4.01 45.26
C ILE A 32 4.70 -3.21 45.41
N LYS A 33 4.64 -1.97 45.91
CA LYS A 33 5.82 -1.15 46.24
C LYS A 33 6.69 -1.77 47.33
N GLU A 34 6.08 -2.55 48.21
CA GLU A 34 6.70 -3.14 49.40
C GLU A 34 7.21 -4.56 49.11
N ILE A 35 6.75 -5.18 48.02
CA ILE A 35 7.18 -6.52 47.62
C ILE A 35 8.55 -6.44 46.94
N ALA A 36 9.56 -7.02 47.55
CA ALA A 36 10.86 -7.21 46.92
C ALA A 36 10.73 -8.25 45.78
N ASN A 37 11.04 -7.84 44.55
CA ASN A 37 11.00 -8.68 43.34
C ASN A 37 9.65 -9.39 43.12
N PRO A 38 8.56 -8.64 42.87
CA PRO A 38 7.24 -9.22 42.69
C PRO A 38 7.22 -10.15 41.47
N THR A 39 6.63 -11.34 41.64
CA THR A 39 6.44 -12.33 40.56
C THR A 39 5.54 -11.76 39.46
N GLU A 40 5.61 -12.32 38.24
CA GLU A 40 4.74 -11.89 37.15
C GLU A 40 3.24 -11.95 37.53
N ALA A 41 2.83 -12.96 38.30
CA ALA A 41 1.45 -13.09 38.76
C ALA A 41 1.04 -11.94 39.70
N GLN A 42 1.91 -11.57 40.65
CA GLN A 42 1.71 -10.43 41.55
C GLN A 42 1.69 -9.10 40.78
N GLN A 43 2.62 -8.91 39.83
CA GLN A 43 2.63 -7.74 38.94
C GLN A 43 1.35 -7.62 38.12
N LEU A 44 0.88 -8.72 37.51
CA LEU A 44 -0.37 -8.74 36.75
C LEU A 44 -1.61 -8.51 37.62
N ALA A 45 -1.62 -9.02 38.85
CA ALA A 45 -2.70 -8.75 39.80
C ALA A 45 -2.79 -7.24 40.09
N ALA A 46 -1.67 -6.59 40.38
CA ALA A 46 -1.63 -5.15 40.63
C ALA A 46 -2.05 -4.32 39.40
N ILE A 47 -1.49 -4.61 38.22
CA ILE A 47 -1.77 -3.87 36.98
C ILE A 47 -3.23 -3.98 36.55
N ARG A 48 -3.86 -5.17 36.72
CA ARG A 48 -5.27 -5.35 36.38
C ARG A 48 -6.22 -4.57 37.29
N SER A 49 -5.82 -4.33 38.53
CA SER A 49 -6.59 -3.48 39.45
C SER A 49 -6.32 -1.99 39.21
N SER A 50 -5.09 -1.59 38.88
CA SER A 50 -4.76 -0.23 38.49
C SER A 50 -3.49 -0.17 37.66
N SER A 51 -3.60 0.12 36.36
CA SER A 51 -2.45 0.12 35.45
C SER A 51 -1.40 1.19 35.79
N HIS A 52 -1.81 2.30 36.44
CA HIS A 52 -0.92 3.37 36.88
C HIS A 52 0.16 2.91 37.87
N ILE A 53 -0.03 1.75 38.50
CA ILE A 53 0.92 1.11 39.41
C ILE A 53 2.22 0.69 38.70
N ILE A 54 2.22 0.57 37.37
CA ILE A 54 3.41 0.24 36.58
C ILE A 54 4.61 1.13 36.90
N ARG A 55 4.39 2.39 37.31
CA ARG A 55 5.45 3.33 37.72
C ARG A 55 6.25 2.88 38.94
N TYR A 56 5.71 1.96 39.73
CA TYR A 56 6.33 1.43 40.94
C TYR A 56 6.97 0.06 40.73
N ILE A 57 6.70 -0.61 39.59
CA ILE A 57 7.28 -1.90 39.27
C ILE A 57 8.65 -1.66 38.61
N LYS A 58 9.74 -2.03 39.30
CA LYS A 58 11.11 -1.78 38.83
C LYS A 58 11.44 -2.53 37.53
N GLU A 59 11.03 -3.79 37.43
CA GLU A 59 11.30 -4.67 36.30
C GLU A 59 10.00 -5.36 35.84
N PRO A 60 9.12 -4.65 35.14
CA PRO A 60 7.86 -5.22 34.70
C PRO A 60 8.11 -6.20 33.56
N THR A 61 7.48 -7.39 33.62
CA THR A 61 7.57 -8.37 32.54
C THR A 61 6.96 -7.85 31.24
N LYS A 62 7.31 -8.46 30.10
CA LYS A 62 6.73 -8.09 28.79
C LYS A 62 5.20 -8.09 28.80
N LYS A 63 4.59 -9.09 29.45
CA LYS A 63 3.13 -9.23 29.57
C LYS A 63 2.54 -8.12 30.44
N VAL A 64 3.17 -7.80 31.56
CA VAL A 64 2.76 -6.73 32.49
C VAL A 64 2.81 -5.37 31.80
N ARG A 65 3.89 -5.07 31.08
CA ARG A 65 4.06 -3.83 30.29
C ARG A 65 2.95 -3.64 29.26
N PHE A 66 2.71 -4.66 28.42
CA PHE A 66 1.63 -4.60 27.43
C PHE A 66 0.24 -4.50 28.06
N THR A 67 0.00 -5.18 29.17
CA THR A 67 -1.28 -5.06 29.89
C THR A 67 -1.51 -3.62 30.35
N ALA A 68 -0.47 -2.98 30.93
CA ALA A 68 -0.56 -1.59 31.37
C ALA A 68 -0.76 -0.60 30.22
N LEU A 69 -0.13 -0.84 29.06
CA LEU A 69 -0.29 -0.01 27.85
C LEU A 69 -1.65 -0.16 27.18
N LYS A 70 -2.25 -1.37 27.25
CA LYS A 70 -3.61 -1.62 26.73
C LYS A 70 -4.68 -0.94 27.57
N ASP A 71 -4.50 -0.93 28.88
CA ASP A 71 -5.43 -0.27 29.80
C ASP A 71 -5.33 1.27 29.70
N ASN A 72 -4.12 1.81 29.77
CA ASN A 72 -3.88 3.23 29.58
C ASN A 72 -2.55 3.45 28.84
N ILE A 73 -2.65 3.94 27.60
CA ILE A 73 -1.51 4.18 26.74
C ILE A 73 -0.50 5.17 27.35
N TYR A 74 -0.95 6.12 28.16
CA TYR A 74 -0.11 7.13 28.80
C TYR A 74 0.77 6.58 29.93
N ASN A 75 0.72 5.27 30.17
CA ASN A 75 1.68 4.58 31.02
C ASN A 75 3.07 4.42 30.37
N TYR A 76 3.20 4.63 29.05
CA TYR A 76 4.46 4.45 28.33
C TYR A 76 5.68 5.19 28.89
N PRO A 77 5.61 6.39 29.50
CA PRO A 77 6.78 7.08 30.04
C PRO A 77 7.41 6.33 31.23
N TYR A 78 6.63 5.49 31.92
CA TYR A 78 7.07 4.67 33.05
C TYR A 78 7.70 3.35 32.61
N ILE A 79 7.56 2.97 31.34
CA ILE A 79 8.13 1.74 30.78
C ILE A 79 9.47 2.07 30.12
N LYS A 80 10.56 1.69 30.77
CA LYS A 80 11.91 1.88 30.24
C LYS A 80 12.19 0.90 29.08
N ASN A 81 12.93 1.37 28.08
CA ASN A 81 13.37 0.57 26.93
C ASN A 81 12.20 -0.16 26.25
N LEU A 82 11.30 0.62 25.64
CA LEU A 82 10.19 0.10 24.84
C LEU A 82 10.73 -0.81 23.74
N THR A 83 10.19 -2.03 23.69
CA THR A 83 10.45 -2.99 22.62
C THR A 83 9.86 -2.49 21.31
N GLU A 84 10.34 -2.99 20.17
CA GLU A 84 9.78 -2.66 18.85
C GLU A 84 8.25 -2.79 18.80
N LYS A 85 7.71 -3.90 19.33
CA LYS A 85 6.26 -4.14 19.34
C LYS A 85 5.51 -3.09 20.16
N GLU A 86 6.06 -2.62 21.28
CA GLU A 86 5.43 -1.59 22.10
C GLU A 86 5.56 -0.22 21.44
N GLN A 87 6.73 0.14 20.89
CA GLN A 87 6.91 1.38 20.14
C GLN A 87 5.91 1.46 18.98
N LEU A 88 5.76 0.37 18.21
CA LEU A 88 4.81 0.30 17.11
C LEU A 88 3.36 0.43 17.60
N TYR A 89 3.02 -0.22 18.72
CA TYR A 89 1.70 -0.07 19.34
C TYR A 89 1.42 1.40 19.70
N LEU A 90 2.38 2.11 20.32
CA LEU A 90 2.21 3.51 20.69
C LEU A 90 1.94 4.41 19.47
N VAL A 91 2.74 4.26 18.41
CA VAL A 91 2.54 5.03 17.17
C VAL A 91 1.19 4.67 16.54
N LYS A 92 0.82 3.39 16.49
CA LYS A 92 -0.48 2.94 15.97
C LYS A 92 -1.67 3.51 16.73
N GLN A 93 -1.51 3.86 18.00
CA GLN A 93 -2.58 4.35 18.86
C GLN A 93 -2.65 5.89 19.01
N GLY A 94 -1.75 6.64 18.38
CA GLY A 94 -1.83 8.11 18.41
C GLY A 94 -0.61 8.83 18.97
N ILE A 95 0.32 8.12 19.60
CA ILE A 95 1.49 8.75 20.20
C ILE A 95 2.44 9.21 19.09
N GLY A 96 2.71 10.51 19.05
CA GLY A 96 3.67 11.10 18.14
C GLY A 96 5.06 10.47 18.29
N ILE A 97 5.73 10.18 17.18
CA ILE A 97 7.03 9.51 17.16
C ILE A 97 8.12 10.32 17.85
N GLU A 98 7.98 11.65 17.91
CA GLU A 98 8.86 12.57 18.62
C GLU A 98 8.90 12.29 20.14
N ASN A 99 7.85 11.67 20.68
CA ASN A 99 7.73 11.26 22.08
C ASN A 99 8.34 9.88 22.35
N ILE A 100 8.64 9.10 21.32
CA ILE A 100 9.29 7.78 21.45
C ILE A 100 10.81 7.98 21.51
N LYS A 101 11.43 7.43 22.56
CA LYS A 101 12.89 7.43 22.69
C LYS A 101 13.48 6.34 21.80
N ASN A 102 14.43 6.71 20.93
CA ASN A 102 15.14 5.81 20.02
C ASN A 102 14.17 4.92 19.19
N PRO A 103 13.31 5.52 18.35
CA PRO A 103 12.38 4.76 17.54
C PRO A 103 13.13 3.84 16.58
N VAL A 104 12.79 2.54 16.57
CA VAL A 104 13.42 1.55 15.67
C VAL A 104 12.99 1.76 14.21
N GLU A 105 13.76 1.25 13.25
CA GLU A 105 13.54 1.48 11.80
C GLU A 105 12.09 1.25 11.39
N LYS A 106 11.49 0.10 11.73
CA LYS A 106 10.10 -0.24 11.39
C LYS A 106 9.09 0.82 11.89
N VAL A 107 9.33 1.38 13.07
CA VAL A 107 8.47 2.42 13.67
C VAL A 107 8.66 3.77 12.98
N GLN A 108 9.90 4.11 12.60
CA GLN A 108 10.19 5.32 11.83
C GLN A 108 9.50 5.29 10.46
N LEU A 109 9.61 4.16 9.74
CA LEU A 109 8.96 3.96 8.45
C LEU A 109 7.45 4.07 8.58
N TYR A 110 6.86 3.40 9.57
CA TYR A 110 5.42 3.46 9.82
C TYR A 110 4.94 4.91 10.08
N ALA A 111 5.67 5.68 10.89
CA ALA A 111 5.28 7.06 11.20
C ALA A 111 5.32 7.99 9.96
N LEU A 112 6.37 7.89 9.13
CA LEU A 112 6.52 8.67 7.89
C LEU A 112 5.47 8.34 6.83
N GLN A 113 4.97 7.11 6.84
CA GLN A 113 4.03 6.61 5.87
C GLN A 113 2.59 6.91 6.30
N TRP A 114 2.25 6.62 7.56
CA TRP A 114 0.85 6.55 8.01
C TRP A 114 0.44 7.63 9.00
N ARG A 115 1.39 8.20 9.75
CA ARG A 115 1.09 9.22 10.78
C ARG A 115 1.36 10.64 10.34
N ARG A 116 1.63 10.86 9.04
CA ARG A 116 2.02 12.15 8.47
C ARG A 116 3.18 12.81 9.23
N ALA A 117 4.00 11.99 9.91
CA ALA A 117 5.14 12.50 10.65
C ALA A 117 6.14 13.09 9.65
N SER A 118 6.75 14.21 10.02
CA SER A 118 7.87 14.76 9.28
C SER A 118 9.15 14.02 9.68
N ILE A 119 10.12 13.94 8.77
CA ILE A 119 11.44 13.43 9.08
C ILE A 119 12.13 14.25 10.19
N SER A 120 11.74 15.51 10.36
CA SER A 120 12.20 16.39 11.45
C SER A 120 11.73 15.94 12.83
N ASP A 121 10.62 15.21 12.91
CA ASP A 121 10.01 14.75 14.17
C ASP A 121 10.71 13.47 14.68
N ILE A 122 11.44 12.79 13.79
CA ILE A 122 12.12 11.54 14.08
C ILE A 122 13.50 11.81 14.66
N LYS A 123 13.72 11.35 15.89
CA LYS A 123 15.04 11.35 16.52
C LYS A 123 15.93 10.31 15.84
N ASN A 124 17.06 10.76 15.28
CA ASN A 124 18.04 9.93 14.58
C ASN A 124 17.41 9.06 13.47
N PRO A 125 16.92 9.68 12.38
CA PRO A 125 16.29 8.94 11.30
C PRO A 125 17.28 8.00 10.62
N THR A 126 16.88 6.75 10.44
CA THR A 126 17.62 5.72 9.70
C THR A 126 17.83 6.13 8.24
N GLU A 127 18.82 5.53 7.57
CA GLU A 127 19.06 5.78 6.15
C GLU A 127 17.82 5.47 5.30
N LYS A 128 17.14 4.34 5.56
CA LYS A 128 15.89 4.00 4.84
C LYS A 128 14.80 5.03 5.04
N ALA A 129 14.63 5.54 6.27
CA ALA A 129 13.68 6.62 6.55
C ALA A 129 14.01 7.89 5.74
N GLN A 130 15.29 8.29 5.71
CA GLN A 130 15.77 9.43 4.93
C GLN A 130 15.54 9.24 3.43
N LEU A 131 15.79 8.04 2.90
CA LEU A 131 15.61 7.68 1.49
C LEU A 131 14.14 7.74 1.06
N ILE A 132 13.23 7.18 1.86
CA ILE A 132 11.78 7.25 1.57
C ILE A 132 11.31 8.71 1.59
N THR A 133 11.83 9.54 2.51
CA THR A 133 11.52 10.98 2.54
C THR A 133 11.92 11.67 1.23
N ILE A 134 13.14 11.49 0.74
CA ILE A 134 13.58 12.14 -0.51
C ILE A 134 12.97 11.51 -1.78
N LYS A 135 12.50 10.25 -1.72
CA LYS A 135 11.75 9.61 -2.82
C LYS A 135 10.37 10.25 -2.98
N LYS A 136 9.69 10.59 -1.88
CA LYS A 136 8.41 11.33 -1.91
C LYS A 136 8.61 12.71 -2.52
N ASP A 137 9.62 13.42 -2.03
CA ASP A 137 9.99 14.72 -2.55
C ASP A 137 11.44 15.05 -2.19
N LYS A 138 12.28 15.20 -3.22
CA LYS A 138 13.72 15.47 -3.08
C LYS A 138 14.04 16.77 -2.34
N GLU A 139 13.12 17.74 -2.33
CA GLU A 139 13.29 18.99 -1.58
C GLU A 139 13.17 18.77 -0.06
N LEU A 140 12.51 17.68 0.36
CA LEU A 140 12.44 17.32 1.78
C LEU A 140 13.80 16.97 2.39
N PHE A 141 14.84 16.81 1.55
CA PHE A 141 16.22 16.68 1.97
C PHE A 141 16.66 17.78 2.95
N LEU A 142 16.15 19.01 2.80
CA LEU A 142 16.49 20.13 3.68
C LEU A 142 16.01 19.94 5.13
N TYR A 143 14.99 19.11 5.36
CA TYR A 143 14.46 18.78 6.68
C TYR A 143 15.25 17.65 7.36
N ILE A 144 16.18 17.01 6.65
CA ILE A 144 17.05 15.98 7.22
C ILE A 144 18.21 16.65 7.95
N LYS A 145 18.18 16.59 9.29
CA LYS A 145 19.21 17.21 10.14
C LYS A 145 20.61 16.66 9.83
N ASN A 146 20.74 15.33 9.84
CA ASN A 146 22.00 14.60 9.65
C ASN A 146 21.86 13.58 8.49
N PRO A 147 21.95 14.03 7.23
CA PRO A 147 21.80 13.13 6.09
C PRO A 147 22.98 12.15 5.99
N THR A 148 22.73 10.92 5.55
CA THR A 148 23.80 9.97 5.23
C THR A 148 24.47 10.32 3.89
N ILE A 149 25.66 9.77 3.66
CA ILE A 149 26.40 9.97 2.41
C ILE A 149 25.59 9.44 1.22
N ASP A 150 24.97 8.26 1.33
CA ASP A 150 24.14 7.69 0.26
C ASP A 150 22.93 8.58 -0.07
N VAL A 151 22.26 9.13 0.94
CA VAL A 151 21.15 10.07 0.76
C VAL A 151 21.63 11.34 0.04
N CYS A 152 22.79 11.89 0.42
CA CYS A 152 23.40 13.02 -0.28
C CYS A 152 23.72 12.70 -1.75
N GLN A 153 24.28 11.52 -2.02
CA GLN A 153 24.61 11.09 -3.37
C GLN A 153 23.35 10.92 -4.23
N LYS A 154 22.30 10.29 -3.68
CA LYS A 154 21.03 10.10 -4.40
C LYS A 154 20.34 11.42 -4.74
N VAL A 155 20.23 12.35 -3.78
CA VAL A 155 19.60 13.65 -4.06
C VAL A 155 20.40 14.45 -5.08
N ALA A 156 21.74 14.45 -4.98
CA ALA A 156 22.58 15.16 -5.92
C ALA A 156 22.54 14.55 -7.33
N LYS A 157 22.55 13.22 -7.48
CA LYS A 157 22.33 12.55 -8.77
C LYS A 157 20.97 12.91 -9.39
N ALA A 158 19.93 13.05 -8.58
CA ALA A 158 18.60 13.45 -9.05
C ALA A 158 18.56 14.88 -9.63
N TYR A 159 19.54 15.74 -9.32
CA TYR A 159 19.66 17.09 -9.89
C TYR A 159 20.75 17.21 -10.96
N CYS A 160 21.87 16.52 -10.78
CA CYS A 160 23.05 16.65 -11.62
C CYS A 160 23.16 15.57 -12.72
N GLY A 161 22.29 14.56 -12.70
CA GLY A 161 22.34 13.42 -13.60
C GLY A 161 23.40 12.38 -13.20
N ASN A 162 23.89 11.64 -14.19
CA ASN A 162 24.86 10.56 -13.98
C ASN A 162 26.28 11.09 -13.72
N ILE A 163 26.51 11.59 -12.50
CA ILE A 163 27.83 11.99 -12.01
C ILE A 163 28.34 11.03 -10.92
N VAL A 164 29.67 10.84 -10.88
CA VAL A 164 30.33 10.10 -9.80
C VAL A 164 30.57 11.06 -8.64
N ILE A 165 29.82 10.89 -7.56
CA ILE A 165 29.89 11.74 -6.37
C ILE A 165 30.80 11.08 -5.33
N PRO A 166 31.77 11.80 -4.75
CA PRO A 166 32.65 11.24 -3.72
C PRO A 166 31.87 10.67 -2.54
N ALA A 167 32.35 9.57 -1.96
CA ALA A 167 31.80 8.98 -0.75
C ALA A 167 32.42 9.63 0.51
N ASP A 168 32.40 10.96 0.61
CA ASP A 168 33.00 11.74 1.69
C ASP A 168 31.93 12.57 2.41
N ARG A 169 31.99 12.62 3.75
CA ARG A 169 31.11 13.49 4.58
C ARG A 169 31.19 14.97 4.19
N LYS A 170 32.29 15.42 3.58
CA LYS A 170 32.45 16.80 3.09
C LYS A 170 31.37 17.20 2.07
N ILE A 171 30.73 16.24 1.38
CA ILE A 171 29.65 16.55 0.42
C ILE A 171 28.35 17.04 1.08
N ILE A 172 28.15 16.83 2.38
CA ILE A 172 26.87 17.13 3.06
C ILE A 172 26.51 18.61 2.94
N LYS A 173 27.46 19.50 3.24
CA LYS A 173 27.23 20.96 3.19
C LYS A 173 27.00 21.47 1.75
N PRO A 174 27.86 21.12 0.76
CA PRO A 174 27.60 21.42 -0.65
C PRO A 174 26.24 20.89 -1.14
N THR A 175 25.84 19.69 -0.72
CA THR A 175 24.55 19.10 -1.15
C THR A 175 23.37 19.86 -0.57
N LYS A 176 23.41 20.28 0.70
CA LYS A 176 22.38 21.16 1.27
C LYS A 176 22.30 22.50 0.53
N LYS A 177 23.46 23.09 0.19
CA LYS A 177 23.54 24.32 -0.59
C LYS A 177 22.95 24.15 -1.99
N LEU A 178 23.25 23.06 -2.69
CA LEU A 178 22.68 22.72 -4.00
C LEU A 178 21.16 22.71 -3.97
N VAL A 179 20.56 21.94 -3.04
CA VAL A 179 19.10 21.82 -2.94
C VAL A 179 18.46 23.17 -2.60
N HIS A 180 19.03 23.91 -1.65
CA HIS A 180 18.54 25.24 -1.27
C HIS A 180 18.59 26.24 -2.44
N SER A 181 19.73 26.34 -3.14
CA SER A 181 19.87 27.29 -4.25
C SER A 181 18.95 26.96 -5.43
N LEU A 182 18.70 25.68 -5.70
CA LEU A 182 17.71 25.28 -6.71
C LEU A 182 16.28 25.62 -6.28
N GLN A 183 15.98 25.46 -4.98
CA GLN A 183 14.68 25.84 -4.42
C GLN A 183 14.43 27.36 -4.48
N GLU A 184 15.43 28.17 -4.15
CA GLU A 184 15.38 29.63 -4.27
C GLU A 184 15.21 30.08 -5.73
N LEU A 185 15.91 29.43 -6.67
CA LEU A 185 15.80 29.74 -8.09
C LEU A 185 14.36 29.61 -8.59
N GLU A 186 13.63 28.57 -8.18
CA GLU A 186 12.20 28.42 -8.51
C GLU A 186 11.36 29.57 -7.96
N GLY A 187 11.66 30.06 -6.75
CA GLY A 187 11.00 31.24 -6.17
C GLY A 187 11.27 32.51 -6.98
N TYR A 188 12.53 32.73 -7.40
CA TYR A 188 12.90 33.87 -8.24
C TYR A 188 12.22 33.85 -9.60
N VAL A 189 12.13 32.67 -10.23
CA VAL A 189 11.43 32.49 -11.52
C VAL A 189 9.96 32.90 -11.37
N HIS A 190 9.31 32.42 -10.31
CA HIS A 190 7.91 32.75 -10.05
C HIS A 190 7.69 34.26 -9.87
N ILE A 191 8.55 34.95 -9.10
CA ILE A 191 8.48 36.41 -8.96
C ILE A 191 8.61 37.08 -10.33
N LYS A 192 9.63 36.70 -11.12
CA LYS A 192 9.86 37.30 -12.45
C LYS A 192 8.68 37.08 -13.39
N GLU A 193 8.04 35.91 -13.38
CA GLU A 193 6.84 35.65 -14.19
C GLU A 193 5.62 36.45 -13.74
N MET A 194 5.43 36.64 -12.43
CA MET A 194 4.37 37.49 -11.88
C MET A 194 4.55 38.96 -12.26
N SER A 195 5.79 39.36 -12.53
CA SER A 195 6.16 40.74 -12.80
C SER A 195 6.01 41.17 -14.25
N ILE A 196 5.78 40.22 -15.17
CA ILE A 196 5.53 40.52 -16.58
C ILE A 196 4.31 41.46 -16.69
N ASP A 197 4.42 42.51 -17.53
CA ASP A 197 3.28 43.36 -17.85
C ASP A 197 2.31 42.63 -18.80
N TYR A 198 1.23 42.11 -18.24
CA TYR A 198 0.21 41.36 -18.98
C TYR A 198 -0.65 42.23 -19.90
N ASN A 199 -0.58 43.56 -19.79
CA ASN A 199 -1.36 44.46 -20.65
C ASN A 199 -0.74 44.64 -22.04
N LYS A 200 0.55 44.28 -22.23
CA LYS A 200 1.28 44.39 -23.50
C LYS A 200 0.95 43.29 -24.52
N GLY A 201 0.01 42.40 -24.20
CA GLY A 201 -0.50 41.35 -25.08
C GLY A 201 0.41 40.12 -25.23
N ASN A 202 -0.15 39.05 -25.79
CA ASN A 202 0.40 37.69 -25.72
C ASN A 202 1.80 37.53 -26.33
N LYS A 203 2.12 38.28 -27.40
CA LYS A 203 3.44 38.21 -28.05
C LYS A 203 4.55 38.71 -27.12
N TYR A 204 4.30 39.79 -26.38
CA TYR A 204 5.24 40.33 -25.40
C TYR A 204 5.40 39.37 -24.22
N ILE A 205 4.28 38.93 -23.65
CA ILE A 205 4.26 38.02 -22.49
C ILE A 205 5.06 36.74 -22.77
N ASN A 206 4.83 36.10 -23.92
CA ASN A 206 5.53 34.88 -24.29
C ASN A 206 7.04 35.12 -24.45
N ASN A 207 7.44 36.26 -25.06
CA ASN A 207 8.84 36.59 -25.24
C ASN A 207 9.56 36.83 -23.90
N GLU A 208 8.93 37.53 -22.95
CA GLU A 208 9.51 37.73 -21.62
C GLU A 208 9.57 36.43 -20.81
N SER A 209 8.54 35.58 -20.91
CA SER A 209 8.56 34.25 -20.30
C SER A 209 9.69 33.38 -20.86
N ASP A 210 9.91 33.37 -22.18
CA ASP A 210 10.99 32.62 -22.80
C ASP A 210 12.38 33.11 -22.33
N LYS A 211 12.57 34.43 -22.15
CA LYS A 211 13.80 35.00 -21.56
C LYS A 211 14.01 34.53 -20.12
N ILE A 212 12.95 34.52 -19.30
CA ILE A 212 13.01 34.07 -17.91
C ILE A 212 13.39 32.58 -17.84
N MET A 213 12.80 31.76 -18.71
CA MET A 213 13.10 30.32 -18.75
C MET A 213 14.53 30.03 -19.23
N ASN A 214 15.03 30.75 -20.24
CA ASN A 214 16.43 30.64 -20.67
C ASN A 214 17.39 31.04 -19.53
N TRP A 215 17.10 32.14 -18.83
CA TRP A 215 17.87 32.53 -17.65
C TRP A 215 17.84 31.48 -16.54
N LYS A 216 16.66 30.88 -16.27
CA LYS A 216 16.51 29.79 -15.30
C LYS A 216 17.43 28.62 -15.65
N GLU A 217 17.43 28.17 -16.90
CA GLU A 217 18.28 27.06 -17.35
C GLU A 217 19.77 27.36 -17.14
N GLN A 218 20.20 28.58 -17.46
CA GLN A 218 21.59 28.99 -17.26
C GLN A 218 21.97 29.12 -15.79
N LYS A 219 21.09 29.67 -14.94
CA LYS A 219 21.30 29.75 -13.49
C LYS A 219 21.33 28.37 -12.85
N GLN A 220 20.45 27.47 -13.27
CA GLN A 220 20.45 26.08 -12.82
C GLN A 220 21.77 25.39 -13.17
N LYS A 221 22.27 25.58 -14.40
CA LYS A 221 23.58 25.08 -14.81
C LYS A 221 24.71 25.65 -13.93
N GLN A 222 24.71 26.96 -13.67
CA GLN A 222 25.68 27.60 -12.78
C GLN A 222 25.68 26.98 -11.38
N ILE A 223 24.50 26.77 -10.80
CA ILE A 223 24.35 26.16 -9.46
C ILE A 223 24.93 24.74 -9.44
N ILE A 224 24.62 23.94 -10.46
CA ILE A 224 25.13 22.57 -10.59
C ILE A 224 26.65 22.55 -10.75
N ASP A 225 27.22 23.43 -11.56
CA ASP A 225 28.67 23.48 -11.78
C ASP A 225 29.41 23.99 -10.52
N ASN A 226 28.82 24.92 -9.77
CA ASN A 226 29.34 25.31 -8.45
C ASN A 226 29.33 24.14 -7.46
N TYR A 227 28.27 23.33 -7.45
CA TYR A 227 28.23 22.12 -6.63
C TYR A 227 29.36 21.16 -7.02
N LYS A 228 29.52 20.86 -8.32
CA LYS A 228 30.60 19.99 -8.82
C LYS A 228 31.98 20.48 -8.42
N TYR A 229 32.23 21.79 -8.47
CA TYR A 229 33.46 22.40 -8.00
C TYR A 229 33.67 22.20 -6.49
N GLU A 230 32.63 22.47 -5.68
CA GLU A 230 32.70 22.32 -4.21
C GLU A 230 32.96 20.88 -3.75
N ILE A 231 32.49 19.88 -4.51
CA ILE A 231 32.77 18.47 -4.23
C ILE A 231 34.01 17.94 -4.96
N GLY A 232 34.75 18.78 -5.67
CA GLY A 232 36.03 18.43 -6.31
C GLY A 232 35.93 17.64 -7.61
N ILE A 233 34.77 17.62 -8.27
CA ILE A 233 34.61 16.99 -9.60
C ILE A 233 35.20 17.89 -10.71
N THR A 234 35.05 19.21 -10.60
CA THR A 234 35.56 20.18 -11.58
C THR A 234 36.58 21.13 -10.95
N LYS A 235 37.51 21.65 -11.77
CA LYS A 235 38.51 22.65 -11.36
C LYS A 235 38.01 24.10 -11.48
N GLU A 236 36.94 24.32 -12.23
CA GLU A 236 36.37 25.63 -12.51
C GLU A 236 35.00 25.78 -11.87
N LYS A 237 34.69 27.00 -11.40
CA LYS A 237 33.38 27.39 -10.89
C LYS A 237 32.41 27.65 -12.03
N GLY A 238 31.11 27.52 -11.75
CA GLY A 238 30.06 27.86 -12.70
C GLY A 238 30.08 29.36 -13.06
N ILE A 239 30.01 29.65 -14.36
CA ILE A 239 29.99 31.02 -14.88
C ILE A 239 28.60 31.63 -14.63
N GLU A 240 28.58 32.86 -14.12
CA GLU A 240 27.33 33.59 -13.93
C GLU A 240 26.73 34.04 -15.27
N PRO A 241 25.46 33.73 -15.56
CA PRO A 241 24.87 34.12 -16.82
C PRO A 241 24.69 35.64 -16.91
N ASN A 242 25.27 36.22 -17.96
CA ASN A 242 25.14 37.62 -18.31
C ASN A 242 23.93 37.85 -19.23
N ILE A 243 22.73 37.48 -18.75
CA ILE A 243 21.47 37.82 -19.43
C ILE A 243 20.83 38.99 -18.69
N LYS A 244 20.75 40.14 -19.36
CA LYS A 244 19.86 41.23 -18.95
C LYS A 244 18.42 40.82 -19.28
N ILE A 245 17.69 40.32 -18.29
CA ILE A 245 16.22 40.33 -18.37
C ILE A 245 15.83 41.79 -18.11
N GLU A 246 14.94 42.37 -18.92
CA GLU A 246 14.32 43.63 -18.54
C GLU A 246 13.59 43.36 -17.23
N GLU A 247 14.18 43.83 -16.13
CA GLU A 247 13.53 43.81 -14.84
C GLU A 247 12.28 44.65 -14.97
N SER A 248 11.14 43.98 -15.14
CA SER A 248 9.85 44.58 -14.87
C SER A 248 9.91 45.25 -13.50
N SER A 249 9.29 46.41 -13.41
CA SER A 249 9.30 47.38 -12.31
C SER A 249 9.19 46.79 -10.90
N ILE A 250 8.73 45.56 -10.71
CA ILE A 250 8.63 44.83 -9.45
C ILE A 250 9.97 44.63 -8.70
N GLN A 251 11.12 44.49 -9.38
CA GLN A 251 12.41 44.49 -8.66
C GLN A 251 12.84 45.89 -8.18
N GLN A 252 12.24 46.95 -8.75
CA GLN A 252 12.36 48.33 -8.28
C GLN A 252 11.23 48.71 -7.30
N GLU A 253 10.06 48.05 -7.35
CA GLU A 253 8.86 48.31 -6.55
C GLU A 253 8.81 47.54 -5.23
N TYR A 254 9.33 46.30 -5.19
CA TYR A 254 9.40 45.52 -3.95
C TYR A 254 10.80 45.65 -3.35
N GLY A 255 10.89 46.18 -2.13
CA GLY A 255 12.17 46.35 -1.46
C GLY A 255 12.89 45.00 -1.30
N ASN A 256 14.23 45.00 -1.24
CA ASN A 256 15.07 43.80 -1.00
C ASN A 256 14.61 42.94 0.20
N LYS A 257 13.87 43.52 1.14
CA LYS A 257 13.26 42.84 2.27
C LYS A 257 12.02 42.00 1.89
N GLU A 258 11.12 42.54 1.08
CA GLU A 258 9.87 41.87 0.69
C GLU A 258 10.13 40.67 -0.22
N VAL A 259 11.12 40.78 -1.11
CA VAL A 259 11.59 39.65 -1.92
C VAL A 259 12.15 38.54 -1.04
N LYS A 260 12.93 38.87 -0.01
CA LYS A 260 13.46 37.88 0.95
C LYS A 260 12.35 37.22 1.75
N ASP A 261 11.39 38.00 2.24
CA ASP A 261 10.25 37.48 3.01
C ASP A 261 9.37 36.56 2.14
N PHE A 262 9.18 36.90 0.85
CA PHE A 262 8.51 36.03 -0.11
C PHE A 262 9.27 34.73 -0.34
N LEU A 263 10.58 34.78 -0.61
CA LEU A 263 11.38 33.59 -0.85
C LEU A 263 11.39 32.67 0.37
N GLN A 264 11.44 33.25 1.57
CA GLN A 264 11.31 32.51 2.82
C GLN A 264 9.95 31.80 2.92
N SER A 265 8.85 32.51 2.67
CA SER A 265 7.48 31.94 2.64
C SER A 265 7.32 30.87 1.55
N TYR A 266 7.87 31.11 0.36
CA TYR A 266 7.86 30.18 -0.76
C TYR A 266 8.61 28.89 -0.40
N SER A 267 9.81 29.00 0.19
CA SER A 267 10.60 27.84 0.62
C SER A 267 9.89 26.94 1.64
N GLN A 268 9.00 27.53 2.46
CA GLN A 268 8.23 26.82 3.47
C GLN A 268 6.94 26.18 2.91
N ALA A 269 6.50 26.58 1.71
CA ALA A 269 5.32 26.01 1.08
C ALA A 269 5.58 24.57 0.56
N PRO A 270 4.59 23.67 0.59
CA PRO A 270 4.72 22.33 0.00
C PRO A 270 5.13 22.41 -1.48
N SER A 271 6.01 21.51 -1.93
CA SER A 271 6.53 21.55 -3.32
C SER A 271 5.42 21.42 -4.37
N LEU A 272 4.33 20.71 -4.07
CA LEU A 272 3.14 20.63 -4.93
C LEU A 272 2.46 22.00 -5.09
N VAL A 273 2.31 22.75 -4.00
CA VAL A 273 1.73 24.10 -4.02
C VAL A 273 2.61 25.05 -4.84
N ARG A 274 3.93 24.93 -4.72
CA ARG A 274 4.89 25.69 -5.54
C ARG A 274 4.84 25.32 -7.01
N ARG A 275 4.80 24.03 -7.33
CA ARG A 275 4.64 23.53 -8.71
C ARG A 275 3.35 24.01 -9.34
N ILE A 276 2.23 24.00 -8.60
CA ILE A 276 0.95 24.53 -9.09
C ILE A 276 1.05 26.03 -9.38
N LYS A 277 1.67 26.81 -8.47
CA LYS A 277 1.86 28.26 -8.65
C LYS A 277 2.75 28.63 -9.85
N VAL A 278 3.68 27.76 -10.25
CA VAL A 278 4.53 27.93 -11.44
C VAL A 278 3.82 27.40 -12.71
N GLN A 279 2.95 26.39 -12.62
CA GLN A 279 2.27 25.77 -13.77
C GLN A 279 0.92 26.42 -14.14
N SER A 280 0.38 27.34 -13.34
CA SER A 280 -0.96 27.89 -13.51
C SER A 280 -1.09 29.10 -14.46
N ARG A 281 -0.40 29.14 -15.62
CA ARG A 281 -0.75 30.11 -16.70
C ARG A 281 -0.73 29.51 -18.13
N PRO A 282 -1.81 29.69 -18.92
CA PRO A 282 -1.95 29.19 -20.28
C PRO A 282 -1.30 30.13 -21.32
N ARG A 283 -0.54 29.56 -22.26
CA ARG A 283 -0.13 30.25 -23.49
C ARG A 283 -1.38 30.54 -24.33
N LEU A 284 -1.76 31.80 -24.47
CA LEU A 284 -2.93 32.20 -25.25
C LEU A 284 -2.64 32.05 -26.77
N SER A 285 -3.31 31.09 -27.42
CA SER A 285 -3.08 30.68 -28.81
C SER A 285 -3.53 31.72 -29.85
N LYS A 286 -2.85 31.75 -31.00
CA LYS A 286 -3.16 32.61 -32.16
C LYS A 286 -4.23 31.97 -33.06
N THR A 287 -5.36 32.67 -33.20
CA THR A 287 -6.27 32.76 -34.37
C THR A 287 -6.42 31.57 -35.34
N ALA A 288 -7.62 30.96 -35.34
CA ALA A 288 -8.10 30.02 -36.33
C ALA A 288 -8.43 30.71 -37.69
N LYS A 289 -7.89 30.18 -38.80
CA LYS A 289 -8.38 30.43 -40.17
C LYS A 289 -9.35 29.31 -40.57
N LYS A 290 -10.52 29.69 -41.10
CA LYS A 290 -11.52 28.83 -41.74
C LYS A 290 -11.01 28.28 -43.07
N SER A 291 -11.24 26.99 -43.34
CA SER A 291 -11.46 26.48 -44.71
C SER A 291 -12.44 25.28 -44.69
N LYS A 292 -13.30 25.25 -45.71
CA LYS A 292 -14.48 24.39 -45.92
C LYS A 292 -14.13 22.99 -46.47
N LEU A 293 -15.05 22.04 -46.19
CA LEU A 293 -15.50 20.83 -46.92
C LEU A 293 -14.51 20.08 -47.84
N GLU A 294 -14.40 18.76 -47.64
CA GLU A 294 -14.92 17.74 -48.58
C GLU A 294 -14.79 16.32 -48.02
N ASN A 295 -15.78 15.49 -48.34
CA ASN A 295 -15.84 14.05 -48.08
C ASN A 295 -15.72 13.35 -49.45
N PRO A 296 -14.89 12.30 -49.59
CA PRO A 296 -15.47 11.13 -50.26
C PRO A 296 -15.00 9.78 -49.72
N ALA A 297 -15.93 8.83 -49.84
CA ALA A 297 -15.80 7.41 -49.54
C ALA A 297 -14.91 6.64 -50.54
N ASN A 298 -14.41 5.51 -50.03
CA ASN A 298 -13.98 4.27 -50.70
C ASN A 298 -12.82 4.30 -51.72
N LYS A 299 -11.70 3.69 -51.31
CA LYS A 299 -10.92 2.75 -52.15
C LYS A 299 -10.14 1.77 -51.27
N ILE A 300 -10.56 0.51 -51.29
CA ILE A 300 -9.75 -0.64 -50.86
C ILE A 300 -9.05 -1.14 -52.13
N GLU A 301 -7.72 -1.08 -52.16
CA GLU A 301 -6.89 -1.88 -53.06
C GLU A 301 -5.68 -2.42 -52.28
N HIS A 302 -5.42 -3.70 -52.54
CA HIS A 302 -4.57 -4.59 -51.76
C HIS A 302 -3.09 -4.48 -52.14
N LYS A 303 -2.27 -4.80 -51.12
CA LYS A 303 -0.89 -5.35 -51.19
C LYS A 303 0.21 -4.39 -51.62
N ASN A 304 0.84 -3.80 -50.61
CA ASN A 304 2.29 -3.83 -50.49
C ASN A 304 2.63 -4.52 -49.16
N SER A 305 3.71 -5.29 -49.13
CA SER A 305 4.23 -5.99 -47.97
C SER A 305 4.57 -4.98 -46.86
N VAL A 306 3.65 -4.78 -45.92
CA VAL A 306 3.89 -3.91 -44.76
C VAL A 306 4.41 -4.81 -43.65
N LYS A 307 5.63 -4.53 -43.18
CA LYS A 307 6.16 -5.06 -41.91
C LYS A 307 5.04 -4.99 -40.88
N GLU A 308 4.68 -6.11 -40.25
CA GLU A 308 3.69 -6.07 -39.16
C GLU A 308 4.21 -5.12 -38.07
N VAL A 309 3.60 -3.94 -38.01
CA VAL A 309 3.90 -2.91 -37.01
C VAL A 309 3.12 -3.32 -35.77
N SER A 310 3.80 -3.54 -34.63
CA SER A 310 3.11 -3.94 -33.40
C SER A 310 2.04 -2.90 -33.01
N PRO A 311 0.94 -3.28 -32.35
CA PRO A 311 -0.10 -2.35 -31.92
C PRO A 311 0.46 -1.13 -31.17
N GLU A 312 1.49 -1.33 -30.35
CA GLU A 312 2.20 -0.30 -29.58
C GLU A 312 3.02 0.64 -30.47
N GLN A 313 3.64 0.11 -31.53
CA GLN A 313 4.32 0.93 -32.53
C GLN A 313 3.31 1.72 -33.37
N TYR A 314 2.19 1.09 -33.76
CA TYR A 314 1.11 1.71 -34.52
C TYR A 314 0.51 2.91 -33.76
N ILE A 315 0.12 2.74 -32.50
CA ILE A 315 -0.45 3.83 -31.70
C ILE A 315 0.57 4.94 -31.44
N LEU A 316 1.85 4.61 -31.24
CA LEU A 316 2.89 5.61 -30.99
C LEU A 316 3.19 6.45 -32.24
N GLU A 317 3.22 5.84 -33.42
CA GLU A 317 3.43 6.53 -34.69
C GLU A 317 2.22 7.40 -35.08
N GLU A 318 1.01 6.86 -34.95
CA GLU A 318 -0.21 7.62 -35.23
C GLU A 318 -0.42 8.76 -34.22
N LYS A 319 -0.07 8.55 -32.94
CA LYS A 319 -0.05 9.63 -31.93
C LYS A 319 0.91 10.74 -32.32
N LYS A 320 2.10 10.41 -32.82
CA LYS A 320 3.08 11.40 -33.30
C LYS A 320 2.57 12.15 -34.54
N LYS A 321 1.92 11.47 -35.48
CA LYS A 321 1.32 12.10 -36.68
C LYS A 321 0.18 13.04 -36.29
N ILE A 322 -0.74 12.59 -35.44
CA ILE A 322 -1.87 13.40 -34.97
C ILE A 322 -1.37 14.59 -34.15
N PHE A 323 -0.38 14.40 -33.28
CA PHE A 323 0.23 15.48 -32.53
C PHE A 323 0.87 16.53 -33.45
N LYS A 324 1.63 16.08 -34.46
CA LYS A 324 2.32 16.97 -35.40
C LYS A 324 1.35 17.82 -36.23
N GLN A 325 0.17 17.29 -36.55
CA GLN A 325 -0.79 17.92 -37.47
C GLN A 325 -1.95 18.64 -36.77
N TYR A 326 -2.37 18.18 -35.59
CA TYR A 326 -3.59 18.63 -34.90
C TYR A 326 -3.36 19.15 -33.47
N ALA A 327 -2.12 19.26 -33.02
CA ALA A 327 -1.83 19.92 -31.74
C ALA A 327 -2.18 21.41 -31.81
N ILE A 328 -2.96 21.86 -30.83
CA ILE A 328 -3.29 23.28 -30.63
C ILE A 328 -2.03 24.03 -30.18
N ASN A 329 -1.20 23.38 -29.36
CA ASN A 329 0.13 23.83 -28.95
C ASN A 329 1.13 22.65 -29.05
N PRO A 330 2.07 22.67 -30.02
CA PRO A 330 3.01 21.56 -30.25
C PRO A 330 4.06 21.39 -29.14
N TYR A 331 4.08 22.29 -28.15
CA TYR A 331 4.98 22.24 -27.00
C TYR A 331 4.31 21.75 -25.70
N GLU A 332 3.00 21.50 -25.73
CA GLU A 332 2.27 20.88 -24.61
C GLU A 332 2.07 19.37 -24.87
N PRO A 333 1.96 18.52 -23.85
CA PRO A 333 1.82 17.08 -24.04
C PRO A 333 0.53 16.73 -24.80
N PHE A 334 0.56 15.61 -25.52
CA PHE A 334 -0.63 15.05 -26.19
C PHE A 334 -1.73 14.81 -25.15
N SER A 335 -2.79 15.62 -25.19
CA SER A 335 -3.91 15.57 -24.25
C SER A 335 -5.18 16.06 -24.94
N SER A 336 -6.35 15.67 -24.43
CA SER A 336 -7.65 16.09 -25.00
C SER A 336 -7.82 17.61 -25.05
N ARG A 337 -7.15 18.35 -24.16
CA ARG A 337 -7.18 19.82 -24.13
C ARG A 337 -6.21 20.46 -25.12
N ASN A 338 -5.19 19.73 -25.59
CA ASN A 338 -4.14 20.21 -26.48
C ASN A 338 -4.24 19.67 -27.92
N ILE A 339 -5.23 18.84 -28.23
CA ILE A 339 -5.54 18.37 -29.59
C ILE A 339 -6.84 19.03 -30.05
N SER A 340 -6.89 19.51 -31.30
CA SER A 340 -8.10 20.12 -31.88
C SER A 340 -9.29 19.15 -31.90
N ALA A 341 -10.52 19.64 -32.02
CA ALA A 341 -11.71 18.77 -32.05
C ALA A 341 -11.60 17.70 -33.16
N GLU A 342 -11.19 18.09 -34.36
CA GLU A 342 -10.96 17.18 -35.49
C GLU A 342 -9.82 16.18 -35.21
N GLY A 343 -8.76 16.61 -34.53
CA GLY A 343 -7.68 15.72 -34.11
C GLY A 343 -8.11 14.72 -33.03
N ARG A 344 -9.10 15.06 -32.19
CA ARG A 344 -9.65 14.16 -31.18
C ARG A 344 -10.53 13.09 -31.80
N ASP A 345 -11.32 13.44 -32.82
CA ASP A 345 -12.15 12.48 -33.55
C ASP A 345 -11.26 11.47 -34.30
N LYS A 346 -10.20 11.96 -34.97
CA LYS A 346 -9.17 11.08 -35.59
C LYS A 346 -8.40 10.26 -34.57
N TRP A 347 -8.13 10.81 -33.38
CA TRP A 347 -7.52 10.06 -32.29
C TRP A 347 -8.44 8.95 -31.78
N ALA A 348 -9.75 9.18 -31.72
CA ALA A 348 -10.72 8.15 -31.35
C ALA A 348 -10.78 7.03 -32.40
N GLU A 349 -10.71 7.34 -33.70
CA GLU A 349 -10.62 6.34 -34.77
C GLU A 349 -9.32 5.52 -34.69
N VAL A 350 -8.18 6.17 -34.46
CA VAL A 350 -6.88 5.50 -34.23
C VAL A 350 -6.94 4.61 -33.00
N ASN A 351 -7.56 5.09 -31.91
CA ASN A 351 -7.69 4.32 -30.69
C ASN A 351 -8.62 3.11 -30.88
N ASN A 352 -9.72 3.26 -31.61
CA ASN A 352 -10.61 2.13 -31.95
C ASN A 352 -9.89 1.10 -32.85
N LYS A 353 -9.08 1.55 -33.81
CA LYS A 353 -8.27 0.66 -34.65
C LYS A 353 -7.13 0.00 -33.86
N TYR A 354 -6.50 0.71 -32.92
CA TYR A 354 -5.53 0.15 -31.98
C TYR A 354 -6.18 -0.91 -31.08
N MET A 355 -7.37 -0.66 -30.56
CA MET A 355 -8.12 -1.63 -29.78
C MET A 355 -8.46 -2.85 -30.63
N ASN A 356 -8.91 -2.67 -31.88
CA ASN A 356 -9.13 -3.80 -32.81
C ASN A 356 -7.84 -4.54 -33.18
N MET A 357 -6.70 -3.84 -33.30
CA MET A 357 -5.37 -4.43 -33.52
C MET A 357 -4.87 -5.17 -32.29
N LYS A 358 -5.14 -4.68 -31.07
CA LYS A 358 -4.90 -5.41 -29.84
C LYS A 358 -5.79 -6.63 -29.71
N THR A 359 -7.07 -6.51 -30.05
CA THR A 359 -8.01 -7.64 -30.04
C THR A 359 -7.61 -8.68 -31.09
N SER A 360 -7.19 -8.28 -32.29
CA SER A 360 -6.69 -9.21 -33.32
C SER A 360 -5.28 -9.74 -33.05
N ALA A 361 -4.39 -8.97 -32.40
CA ALA A 361 -3.09 -9.45 -31.92
C ALA A 361 -3.23 -10.41 -30.73
N SER A 362 -4.24 -10.20 -29.86
CA SER A 362 -4.64 -11.15 -28.81
C SER A 362 -5.22 -12.44 -29.40
N ILE A 363 -5.98 -12.38 -30.50
CA ILE A 363 -6.47 -13.57 -31.21
C ILE A 363 -5.32 -14.31 -31.94
N CYS A 364 -4.27 -13.61 -32.38
CA CYS A 364 -3.09 -14.25 -33.00
C CYS A 364 -2.05 -14.78 -31.99
N GLN A 365 -2.15 -14.45 -30.70
CA GLN A 365 -1.36 -15.04 -29.61
C GLN A 365 -2.06 -16.24 -28.93
N GLU A 366 -3.26 -16.63 -29.39
CA GLU A 366 -3.91 -17.88 -28.98
C GLU A 366 -3.35 -19.09 -29.75
N LEU A 367 -2.12 -19.48 -29.41
CA LEU A 367 -1.74 -20.90 -29.38
C LEU A 367 -0.89 -21.17 -28.12
N GLN A 368 -1.35 -20.64 -26.97
CA GLN A 368 -1.23 -21.15 -25.59
C GLN A 368 -1.67 -20.01 -24.65
N SER A 369 -2.80 -20.17 -23.97
CA SER A 369 -3.34 -19.18 -23.03
C SER A 369 -2.36 -18.94 -21.86
N PRO A 370 -1.96 -17.69 -21.54
CA PRO A 370 -1.12 -17.42 -20.39
C PRO A 370 -1.91 -17.69 -19.10
N GLU A 371 -1.31 -18.49 -18.22
CA GLU A 371 -1.89 -18.88 -16.94
C GLU A 371 -1.88 -17.67 -15.99
N ILE A 372 -3.07 -17.23 -15.55
CA ILE A 372 -3.22 -16.09 -14.64
C ILE A 372 -2.55 -16.45 -13.30
N VAL A 373 -1.62 -15.61 -12.84
CA VAL A 373 -0.85 -15.85 -11.61
C VAL A 373 -1.50 -15.23 -10.38
N GLY A 374 -2.35 -14.21 -10.54
CA GLY A 374 -3.07 -13.59 -9.43
C GLY A 374 -4.06 -12.50 -9.84
N ARG A 375 -4.90 -12.08 -8.89
CA ARG A 375 -5.93 -11.05 -9.05
C ARG A 375 -5.94 -10.07 -7.87
N ILE A 376 -6.35 -8.84 -8.15
CA ILE A 376 -6.65 -7.81 -7.16
C ILE A 376 -8.10 -7.36 -7.38
N LEU A 377 -8.91 -7.43 -6.33
CA LEU A 377 -10.34 -7.12 -6.35
C LEU A 377 -10.58 -5.84 -5.55
N PHE A 378 -11.08 -4.79 -6.19
CA PHE A 378 -11.39 -3.51 -5.56
C PHE A 378 -12.84 -3.45 -5.11
N TYR A 379 -13.08 -2.99 -3.88
CA TYR A 379 -14.41 -2.84 -3.33
C TYR A 379 -14.92 -1.41 -3.44
N GLY A 380 -16.18 -1.27 -3.85
CA GLY A 380 -16.92 -0.02 -3.73
C GLY A 380 -17.29 0.28 -2.28
N PHE A 381 -17.75 1.51 -2.01
CA PHE A 381 -18.23 1.93 -0.68
C PHE A 381 -19.41 1.11 -0.13
N ASP A 382 -20.06 0.30 -0.98
CA ASP A 382 -21.13 -0.64 -0.61
C ASP A 382 -20.61 -2.04 -0.24
N GLY A 383 -19.29 -2.24 -0.23
CA GLY A 383 -18.63 -3.52 0.07
C GLY A 383 -18.72 -4.56 -1.06
N LYS A 384 -19.21 -4.20 -2.25
CA LYS A 384 -19.23 -5.10 -3.41
C LYS A 384 -17.99 -4.90 -4.28
N VAL A 385 -17.55 -5.98 -4.93
CA VAL A 385 -16.45 -5.93 -5.90
C VAL A 385 -16.87 -5.07 -7.08
N GLY A 386 -16.20 -3.93 -7.26
CA GLY A 386 -16.44 -2.99 -8.34
C GLY A 386 -15.54 -3.20 -9.54
N GLU A 387 -14.29 -3.64 -9.32
CA GLU A 387 -13.29 -3.86 -10.35
C GLU A 387 -12.37 -5.04 -9.97
N VAL A 388 -12.01 -5.86 -10.97
CA VAL A 388 -11.07 -6.98 -10.78
C VAL A 388 -9.95 -6.82 -11.80
N MET A 389 -8.72 -6.76 -11.30
CA MET A 389 -7.51 -6.71 -12.11
C MET A 389 -6.85 -8.08 -12.08
N GLU A 390 -6.68 -8.70 -13.25
CA GLU A 390 -6.00 -9.98 -13.42
C GLU A 390 -4.56 -9.77 -13.89
N TYR A 391 -3.64 -10.58 -13.38
CA TYR A 391 -2.22 -10.52 -13.68
C TYR A 391 -1.74 -11.90 -14.13
N ASP A 392 -1.08 -11.94 -15.27
CA ASP A 392 -0.41 -13.11 -15.86
C ASP A 392 1.10 -13.11 -15.59
N ASN A 393 1.61 -12.07 -14.93
CA ASN A 393 3.01 -11.90 -14.59
C ASN A 393 3.20 -11.70 -13.07
N ALA A 394 4.05 -12.54 -12.47
CA ALA A 394 4.29 -12.55 -11.03
C ALA A 394 4.88 -11.23 -10.49
N ALA A 395 5.79 -10.60 -11.25
CA ALA A 395 6.40 -9.34 -10.83
C ALA A 395 5.38 -8.19 -10.87
N CYS A 396 4.57 -8.11 -11.92
CA CYS A 396 3.50 -7.11 -12.01
C CYS A 396 2.42 -7.31 -10.94
N TYR A 397 2.07 -8.57 -10.63
CA TYR A 397 1.13 -8.90 -9.57
C TYR A 397 1.64 -8.46 -8.20
N LEU A 398 2.90 -8.77 -7.87
CA LEU A 398 3.52 -8.37 -6.60
C LEU A 398 3.67 -6.85 -6.47
N GLU A 399 4.09 -6.17 -7.52
CA GLU A 399 4.24 -4.70 -7.53
C GLU A 399 2.88 -4.01 -7.32
N ALA A 400 1.84 -4.48 -7.99
CA ALA A 400 0.49 -3.98 -7.81
C ALA A 400 -0.04 -4.27 -6.39
N LEU A 401 0.19 -5.49 -5.88
CA LEU A 401 -0.23 -5.87 -4.55
C LEU A 401 0.46 -5.04 -3.46
N GLU A 402 1.77 -4.83 -3.57
CA GLU A 402 2.53 -3.97 -2.66
C GLU A 402 2.02 -2.52 -2.70
N TYR A 403 1.73 -2.01 -3.89
CA TYR A 403 1.16 -0.67 -4.06
C TYR A 403 -0.22 -0.56 -3.39
N GLU A 404 -1.12 -1.52 -3.62
CA GLU A 404 -2.47 -1.46 -3.07
C GLU A 404 -2.49 -1.69 -1.54
N LEU A 405 -1.71 -2.65 -1.01
CA LEU A 405 -1.50 -2.81 0.44
C LEU A 405 -1.01 -1.50 1.09
N PHE A 406 -0.29 -0.66 0.31
CA PHE A 406 0.28 0.58 0.78
C PHE A 406 -0.62 1.82 0.62
N TYR A 407 -1.45 1.88 -0.42
CA TYR A 407 -2.26 3.07 -0.74
C TYR A 407 -3.76 2.90 -0.47
N ASN A 408 -4.28 1.67 -0.51
CA ASN A 408 -5.70 1.35 -0.38
C ASN A 408 -5.97 0.09 0.46
N PRO A 409 -5.36 -0.10 1.64
CA PRO A 409 -5.36 -1.38 2.34
C PRO A 409 -6.73 -1.95 2.73
N ASP A 410 -7.74 -1.08 2.89
CA ASP A 410 -9.09 -1.47 3.28
C ASP A 410 -10.05 -1.57 2.08
N GLY A 411 -9.57 -1.24 0.87
CA GLY A 411 -10.38 -1.11 -0.34
C GLY A 411 -10.13 -2.16 -1.42
N PHE A 412 -9.32 -3.18 -1.14
CA PHE A 412 -9.14 -4.32 -2.04
C PHE A 412 -8.92 -5.65 -1.30
N ASN A 413 -9.01 -6.74 -2.03
CA ASN A 413 -8.57 -8.08 -1.63
C ASN A 413 -7.74 -8.70 -2.76
N ASN A 414 -6.92 -9.71 -2.46
CA ASN A 414 -6.06 -10.35 -3.44
C ASN A 414 -6.29 -11.86 -3.49
N GLU A 415 -6.18 -12.42 -4.69
CA GLU A 415 -6.21 -13.86 -4.93
C GLU A 415 -4.92 -14.27 -5.64
N THR A 416 -4.08 -15.08 -5.01
CA THR A 416 -2.90 -15.64 -5.69
C THR A 416 -3.26 -16.98 -6.29
N ILE A 417 -3.29 -17.05 -7.62
CA ILE A 417 -3.73 -18.22 -8.38
C ILE A 417 -2.55 -19.16 -8.66
N SER A 418 -1.34 -18.61 -8.82
CA SER A 418 -0.14 -19.39 -9.09
C SER A 418 0.12 -20.44 -8.01
N THR A 419 0.53 -21.63 -8.46
CA THR A 419 0.99 -22.72 -7.59
C THR A 419 2.48 -22.61 -7.21
N ASP A 420 3.19 -21.57 -7.69
CA ASP A 420 4.59 -21.32 -7.33
C ASP A 420 4.73 -21.06 -5.82
N PRO A 421 5.43 -21.94 -5.07
CA PRO A 421 5.68 -21.77 -3.65
C PRO A 421 6.34 -20.43 -3.31
N TYR A 422 7.24 -19.95 -4.17
CA TYR A 422 7.97 -18.71 -3.93
C TYR A 422 7.07 -17.49 -4.09
N LEU A 423 6.24 -17.45 -5.14
CA LEU A 423 5.27 -16.37 -5.33
C LEU A 423 4.27 -16.30 -4.17
N ARG A 424 3.66 -17.44 -3.79
CA ARG A 424 2.69 -17.48 -2.68
C ARG A 424 3.31 -17.07 -1.36
N LYS A 425 4.52 -17.56 -1.08
CA LYS A 425 5.26 -17.12 0.11
C LYS A 425 5.52 -15.62 0.09
N THR A 426 5.94 -15.07 -1.05
CA THR A 426 6.25 -13.63 -1.18
C THR A 426 4.99 -12.78 -0.99
N VAL A 427 3.85 -13.21 -1.52
CA VAL A 427 2.55 -12.56 -1.28
C VAL A 427 2.18 -12.59 0.21
N ASP A 428 2.27 -13.75 0.85
CA ASP A 428 1.99 -13.86 2.28
C ASP A 428 2.97 -13.03 3.11
N ASP A 429 4.26 -13.03 2.78
CA ASP A 429 5.26 -12.18 3.42
C ASP A 429 4.83 -10.70 3.34
N LEU A 430 4.37 -10.21 2.18
CA LEU A 430 3.85 -8.85 2.01
C LEU A 430 2.63 -8.58 2.89
N ILE A 431 1.67 -9.52 2.96
CA ILE A 431 0.44 -9.38 3.76
C ILE A 431 0.75 -9.42 5.27
N TYR A 432 1.58 -10.37 5.72
CA TYR A 432 1.99 -10.47 7.13
C TYR A 432 2.79 -9.25 7.56
N ASP A 433 3.68 -8.75 6.71
CA ASP A 433 4.43 -7.52 6.95
C ASP A 433 3.49 -6.32 7.11
N TYR A 434 2.47 -6.19 6.24
CA TYR A 434 1.42 -5.18 6.34
C TYR A 434 0.64 -5.31 7.67
N CYS A 435 0.20 -6.51 8.04
CA CYS A 435 -0.51 -6.78 9.29
C CYS A 435 0.38 -6.63 10.54
N GLY A 436 1.68 -6.40 10.38
CA GLY A 436 2.65 -6.22 11.48
C GLY A 436 3.08 -7.52 12.15
N GLY A 437 2.86 -8.66 11.49
CA GLY A 437 3.39 -9.97 11.85
C GLY A 437 4.67 -10.31 11.07
N SER A 438 5.08 -11.55 11.18
CA SER A 438 6.02 -12.19 10.26
C SER A 438 5.36 -13.47 9.81
N ASN A 439 5.48 -13.81 8.54
CA ASN A 439 4.94 -15.04 8.00
C ASN A 439 5.50 -16.24 8.81
N PRO A 440 4.66 -17.01 9.53
CA PRO A 440 5.13 -18.13 10.35
C PRO A 440 5.49 -19.37 9.52
N TYR A 441 5.19 -19.37 8.22
CA TYR A 441 5.37 -20.51 7.34
C TYR A 441 6.71 -20.43 6.58
N SER A 442 7.49 -21.52 6.65
CA SER A 442 8.74 -21.68 5.89
C SER A 442 8.45 -21.96 4.42
N ILE A 443 9.45 -21.81 3.54
CA ILE A 443 9.28 -22.17 2.11
C ILE A 443 8.86 -23.63 1.94
N GLU A 444 9.35 -24.53 2.81
CA GLU A 444 8.99 -25.95 2.86
C GLU A 444 7.48 -26.16 3.08
N HIS A 445 6.79 -25.27 3.81
CA HIS A 445 5.34 -25.32 3.98
C HIS A 445 4.60 -25.07 2.65
N TYR A 446 5.05 -24.06 1.89
CA TYR A 446 4.48 -23.74 0.57
C TYR A 446 4.86 -24.79 -0.48
N GLU A 447 6.05 -25.38 -0.35
CA GLU A 447 6.48 -26.49 -1.18
C GLU A 447 5.66 -27.75 -0.87
N GLN A 448 5.35 -28.07 0.38
CA GLN A 448 4.43 -29.17 0.77
C GLN A 448 3.00 -28.94 0.26
N GLN A 449 2.56 -27.68 0.17
CA GLN A 449 1.29 -27.33 -0.48
C GLN A 449 1.33 -27.45 -2.01
N SER A 450 2.50 -27.36 -2.65
CA SER A 450 2.70 -27.66 -4.09
C SER A 450 3.06 -29.11 -4.37
N SER A 451 3.58 -29.82 -3.37
CA SER A 451 3.93 -31.24 -3.38
C SER A 451 2.94 -32.00 -2.50
N ILE A 452 1.67 -31.89 -2.87
CA ILE A 452 0.81 -33.08 -2.82
C ILE A 452 1.26 -33.93 -4.02
N PRO A 453 1.99 -35.02 -3.81
CA PRO A 453 2.24 -35.98 -4.87
C PRO A 453 0.90 -36.65 -5.17
N THR A 454 0.62 -36.74 -6.45
CA THR A 454 -0.39 -37.64 -7.00
C THR A 454 -0.02 -39.08 -6.64
N SER A 455 -0.66 -39.63 -5.62
CA SER A 455 -1.06 -41.05 -5.49
C SER A 455 -1.86 -41.19 -4.19
N SER A 456 -3.09 -41.69 -4.15
CA SER A 456 -3.82 -42.50 -5.11
C SER A 456 -5.30 -42.54 -4.72
N SER A 457 -6.13 -41.77 -5.42
CA SER A 457 -7.52 -42.09 -5.78
C SER A 457 -8.15 -40.78 -6.22
N THR A 458 -8.16 -40.54 -7.53
CA THR A 458 -9.26 -39.80 -8.16
C THR A 458 -10.53 -40.19 -7.43
N ASN A 459 -11.14 -39.27 -6.69
CA ASN A 459 -12.56 -39.25 -6.32
C ASN A 459 -12.88 -38.14 -5.30
N GLU A 460 -12.37 -36.90 -5.39
CA GLU A 460 -12.85 -35.79 -4.53
C GLU A 460 -13.08 -34.52 -5.36
N GLN A 461 -14.24 -33.87 -5.19
CA GLN A 461 -14.63 -32.65 -5.88
C GLN A 461 -15.20 -31.63 -4.88
N ILE A 462 -14.75 -30.38 -4.96
CA ILE A 462 -15.37 -29.29 -4.20
C ILE A 462 -16.69 -28.91 -4.86
N LEU A 463 -17.78 -28.98 -4.11
CA LEU A 463 -19.12 -28.64 -4.61
C LEU A 463 -19.49 -27.19 -4.34
N GLN A 464 -19.15 -26.67 -3.15
CA GLN A 464 -19.43 -25.28 -2.79
C GLN A 464 -18.57 -24.84 -1.60
N SER A 465 -18.31 -23.53 -1.50
CA SER A 465 -17.61 -22.94 -0.35
C SER A 465 -18.31 -21.68 0.17
N SER A 466 -18.28 -21.48 1.49
CA SER A 466 -18.54 -20.21 2.17
C SER A 466 -17.26 -19.65 2.79
N GLU A 467 -17.37 -18.50 3.47
CA GLU A 467 -16.30 -17.93 4.30
C GLU A 467 -15.95 -18.85 5.49
N CYS A 468 -16.90 -19.64 5.98
CA CYS A 468 -16.74 -20.46 7.18
C CYS A 468 -16.37 -21.91 6.86
N ARG A 469 -16.92 -22.49 5.79
CA ARG A 469 -16.87 -23.94 5.52
C ARG A 469 -16.81 -24.27 4.02
N THR A 470 -16.22 -25.40 3.67
CA THR A 470 -16.19 -25.93 2.28
C THR A 470 -16.80 -27.32 2.23
N LEU A 471 -17.74 -27.53 1.30
CA LEU A 471 -18.36 -28.82 1.02
C LEU A 471 -17.58 -29.55 -0.08
N ILE A 472 -17.16 -30.76 0.24
CA ILE A 472 -16.38 -31.65 -0.62
C ILE A 472 -17.22 -32.92 -0.83
N SER A 473 -17.30 -33.41 -2.06
CA SER A 473 -17.91 -34.70 -2.39
C SER A 473 -16.86 -35.70 -2.80
N GLU A 474 -16.95 -36.92 -2.28
CA GLU A 474 -16.19 -38.05 -2.78
C GLU A 474 -16.90 -38.66 -4.00
N ILE A 475 -16.17 -39.13 -5.02
CA ILE A 475 -16.71 -39.43 -6.36
C ILE A 475 -16.79 -40.91 -6.75
N GLY A 476 -16.34 -41.93 -6.04
CA GLY A 476 -16.50 -43.33 -6.48
C GLY A 476 -15.98 -43.72 -7.90
N PRO A 477 -15.60 -44.99 -8.13
CA PRO A 477 -15.04 -45.41 -9.43
C PRO A 477 -15.99 -45.23 -10.64
N ASP A 478 -17.32 -45.19 -10.40
CA ASP A 478 -18.35 -45.02 -11.43
C ASP A 478 -18.76 -43.55 -11.68
N LYS A 479 -17.98 -42.57 -11.17
CA LYS A 479 -18.32 -41.12 -11.14
C LYS A 479 -19.60 -40.78 -10.36
N GLN A 480 -20.07 -41.68 -9.49
CA GLN A 480 -21.19 -41.41 -8.59
C GLN A 480 -20.69 -40.97 -7.21
N ILE A 481 -21.27 -39.89 -6.69
CA ILE A 481 -20.88 -39.34 -5.40
C ILE A 481 -21.03 -40.40 -4.30
N SER A 482 -19.91 -40.80 -3.70
CA SER A 482 -19.82 -41.83 -2.66
C SER A 482 -19.97 -41.27 -1.24
N GLY A 483 -19.73 -39.98 -1.03
CA GLY A 483 -19.79 -39.35 0.29
C GLY A 483 -19.64 -37.83 0.25
N TYR A 484 -19.88 -37.18 1.37
CA TYR A 484 -19.69 -35.73 1.54
C TYR A 484 -18.83 -35.45 2.77
N HIS A 485 -18.02 -34.39 2.69
CA HIS A 485 -17.13 -33.92 3.74
C HIS A 485 -17.25 -32.40 3.90
N ILE A 486 -17.03 -31.92 5.12
CA ILE A 486 -16.98 -30.49 5.43
C ILE A 486 -15.62 -30.14 6.01
N LEU A 487 -14.94 -29.22 5.33
CA LEU A 487 -13.77 -28.52 5.86
C LEU A 487 -14.23 -27.28 6.64
N ASP A 488 -13.97 -27.25 7.94
CA ASP A 488 -14.18 -26.06 8.77
C ASP A 488 -12.94 -25.16 8.71
N LYS A 489 -13.07 -23.98 8.09
CA LYS A 489 -11.93 -23.09 7.82
C LYS A 489 -11.36 -22.43 9.08
N SER A 490 -12.15 -22.34 10.15
CA SER A 490 -11.69 -21.75 11.42
C SER A 490 -10.76 -22.69 12.19
N THR A 491 -10.93 -24.01 11.99
CA THR A 491 -10.16 -25.05 12.69
C THR A 491 -9.23 -25.83 11.77
N GLY A 492 -9.40 -25.73 10.45
CA GLY A 492 -8.66 -26.50 9.45
C GLY A 492 -9.02 -27.99 9.40
N LYS A 493 -10.08 -28.44 10.09
CA LYS A 493 -10.47 -29.85 10.16
C LYS A 493 -11.49 -30.21 9.09
N THR A 494 -11.25 -31.33 8.41
CA THR A 494 -12.21 -31.98 7.49
C THR A 494 -12.90 -33.14 8.19
N GLU A 495 -14.23 -33.10 8.28
CA GLU A 495 -15.05 -34.12 8.95
C GLU A 495 -16.16 -34.61 7.99
N PRO A 496 -16.59 -35.89 8.07
CA PRO A 496 -17.64 -36.42 7.20
C PRO A 496 -18.98 -35.73 7.44
N LEU A 497 -19.76 -35.59 6.37
CA LEU A 497 -21.12 -35.07 6.38
C LEU A 497 -22.09 -36.21 6.06
N HIS A 498 -22.85 -36.62 7.07
CA HIS A 498 -23.89 -37.63 6.90
C HIS A 498 -25.16 -36.97 6.36
N VAL A 499 -25.53 -37.38 5.15
CA VAL A 499 -26.72 -36.91 4.45
C VAL A 499 -27.60 -38.11 4.14
N SER A 500 -28.83 -38.13 4.66
CA SER A 500 -29.73 -39.27 4.48
C SER A 500 -30.46 -39.20 3.12
N ASP A 501 -31.41 -38.28 2.98
CA ASP A 501 -32.35 -38.26 1.86
C ASP A 501 -32.17 -37.08 0.89
N ILE A 502 -31.08 -36.33 1.03
CA ILE A 502 -30.79 -35.14 0.20
C ILE A 502 -29.59 -35.44 -0.69
N ASN A 503 -29.70 -35.10 -1.98
CA ASN A 503 -28.56 -35.10 -2.87
C ASN A 503 -28.01 -33.67 -2.98
N LEU A 504 -26.90 -33.38 -2.28
CA LEU A 504 -26.34 -32.02 -2.20
C LEU A 504 -25.83 -31.51 -3.54
N SER A 505 -25.35 -32.38 -4.44
CA SER A 505 -24.91 -31.96 -5.78
C SER A 505 -26.03 -31.47 -6.69
N LYS A 506 -27.28 -31.74 -6.35
CA LYS A 506 -28.46 -31.28 -7.10
C LYS A 506 -29.13 -30.04 -6.52
N GLN A 507 -28.58 -29.47 -5.44
CA GLN A 507 -29.12 -28.28 -4.79
C GLN A 507 -28.54 -27.02 -5.42
N SER A 508 -29.22 -25.88 -5.30
CA SER A 508 -28.71 -24.63 -5.86
C SER A 508 -27.42 -24.17 -5.14
N PRO A 509 -26.47 -23.57 -5.87
CA PRO A 509 -25.25 -23.02 -5.27
C PRO A 509 -25.53 -22.03 -4.14
N GLU A 510 -26.59 -21.23 -4.26
CA GLU A 510 -27.01 -20.26 -3.24
C GLU A 510 -27.52 -20.94 -1.97
N ALA A 511 -28.28 -22.03 -2.08
CA ALA A 511 -28.75 -22.80 -0.93
C ALA A 511 -27.58 -23.46 -0.19
N LEU A 512 -26.65 -24.06 -0.94
CA LEU A 512 -25.44 -24.66 -0.37
C LEU A 512 -24.55 -23.60 0.32
N LYS A 513 -24.40 -22.41 -0.28
CA LYS A 513 -23.62 -21.32 0.31
C LYS A 513 -24.23 -20.80 1.61
N LYS A 514 -25.56 -20.66 1.68
CA LYS A 514 -26.29 -20.30 2.91
C LYS A 514 -26.15 -21.38 4.00
N LEU A 515 -26.25 -22.64 3.62
CA LEU A 515 -26.07 -23.76 4.56
C LEU A 515 -24.66 -23.77 5.17
N LEU A 516 -23.64 -23.54 4.34
CA LEU A 516 -22.23 -23.50 4.75
C LEU A 516 -21.85 -22.25 5.53
N SER A 517 -22.64 -21.17 5.48
CA SER A 517 -22.47 -19.99 6.34
C SER A 517 -23.16 -20.13 7.70
N GLY A 518 -23.81 -21.27 7.96
CA GLY A 518 -24.52 -21.55 9.21
C GLY A 518 -25.98 -21.10 9.22
N GLN A 519 -26.52 -20.64 8.08
CA GLN A 519 -27.93 -20.31 7.92
C GLN A 519 -28.74 -21.55 7.52
N GLN A 520 -30.05 -21.53 7.76
CA GLN A 520 -30.95 -22.54 7.22
C GLN A 520 -31.20 -22.28 5.73
N ALA A 521 -31.26 -23.35 4.93
CA ALA A 521 -31.50 -23.28 3.50
C ALA A 521 -32.62 -24.24 3.08
N GLU A 522 -33.41 -23.85 2.09
CA GLU A 522 -34.38 -24.75 1.45
C GLU A 522 -33.63 -25.84 0.69
N MET A 523 -33.94 -27.10 0.99
CA MET A 523 -33.36 -28.25 0.31
C MET A 523 -34.45 -29.20 -0.14
N THR A 524 -34.30 -29.73 -1.35
CA THR A 524 -35.24 -30.70 -1.93
C THR A 524 -34.72 -32.13 -1.72
N THR A 525 -35.52 -32.97 -1.07
CA THR A 525 -35.21 -34.39 -0.85
C THR A 525 -35.26 -35.17 -2.17
N LYS A 526 -34.69 -36.38 -2.19
CA LYS A 526 -34.78 -37.31 -3.33
C LYS A 526 -36.22 -37.63 -3.75
N SER A 527 -37.19 -37.51 -2.83
CA SER A 527 -38.63 -37.67 -3.06
C SER A 527 -39.34 -36.42 -3.58
N GLY A 528 -38.61 -35.31 -3.82
CA GLY A 528 -39.16 -34.07 -4.37
C GLY A 528 -39.78 -33.13 -3.33
N ILE A 529 -39.65 -33.41 -2.03
CA ILE A 529 -40.19 -32.57 -0.95
C ILE A 529 -39.15 -31.51 -0.59
N THR A 530 -39.52 -30.23 -0.65
CA THR A 530 -38.67 -29.12 -0.21
C THR A 530 -38.89 -28.82 1.27
N GLN A 531 -37.82 -28.75 2.04
CA GLN A 531 -37.85 -28.43 3.48
C GLN A 531 -36.68 -27.53 3.87
N MET A 532 -36.85 -26.72 4.91
CA MET A 532 -35.76 -25.93 5.49
C MET A 532 -34.83 -26.84 6.30
N MET A 533 -33.56 -26.88 5.91
CA MET A 533 -32.51 -27.67 6.56
C MET A 533 -31.39 -26.76 7.05
N GLY A 534 -30.74 -27.15 8.15
CA GLY A 534 -29.52 -26.51 8.62
C GLY A 534 -28.44 -27.52 8.97
N LEU A 535 -27.22 -27.03 9.09
CA LEU A 535 -26.04 -27.84 9.36
C LEU A 535 -25.79 -27.94 10.87
N SER A 536 -25.68 -29.15 11.40
CA SER A 536 -25.42 -29.39 12.83
C SER A 536 -24.19 -30.28 13.03
N LYS A 537 -23.50 -30.13 14.17
CA LYS A 537 -22.32 -30.91 14.52
C LYS A 537 -22.69 -32.01 15.51
N SER A 538 -22.35 -33.25 15.20
CA SER A 538 -22.50 -34.41 16.07
C SER A 538 -21.13 -35.00 16.43
N PRO A 539 -21.02 -35.88 17.44
CA PRO A 539 -19.77 -36.58 17.76
C PRO A 539 -19.20 -37.42 16.60
N ALA A 540 -20.03 -37.80 15.62
CA ALA A 540 -19.64 -38.60 14.46
C ALA A 540 -19.28 -37.76 13.22
N GLY A 541 -19.42 -36.43 13.28
CA GLY A 541 -19.23 -35.52 12.15
C GLY A 541 -20.43 -34.60 11.93
N TRP A 542 -20.51 -33.98 10.75
CA TRP A 542 -21.58 -33.07 10.39
C TRP A 542 -22.84 -33.81 9.93
N THR A 543 -24.02 -33.24 10.21
CA THR A 543 -25.32 -33.79 9.78
C THR A 543 -26.29 -32.69 9.38
N LEU A 544 -27.28 -33.01 8.56
CA LEU A 544 -28.40 -32.10 8.24
C LEU A 544 -29.58 -32.34 9.19
N GLN A 545 -30.13 -31.25 9.71
CA GLN A 545 -31.33 -31.29 10.55
C GLN A 545 -32.41 -30.36 10.00
N VAL A 546 -33.68 -30.78 10.14
CA VAL A 546 -34.84 -29.96 9.77
C VAL A 546 -34.89 -28.72 10.68
N GLY A 547 -35.17 -27.55 10.12
CA GLY A 547 -35.08 -26.26 10.79
C GLY A 547 -35.82 -26.11 12.12
N LYS A 548 -36.82 -26.97 12.41
CA LYS A 548 -37.51 -27.04 13.73
C LYS A 548 -36.68 -27.68 14.85
N GLN A 549 -35.69 -28.52 14.56
CA GLN A 549 -34.85 -29.20 15.57
C GLN A 549 -33.61 -28.39 15.99
N ILE A 550 -33.18 -27.40 15.18
CA ILE A 550 -31.97 -26.62 15.43
C ILE A 550 -32.14 -25.63 16.60
N PHE A 551 -33.38 -25.21 16.89
CA PHE A 551 -33.69 -24.35 18.04
C PHE A 551 -33.61 -25.08 19.40
N ASN A 552 -33.64 -26.41 19.45
CA ASN A 552 -33.62 -27.14 20.71
C ASN A 552 -32.22 -27.54 21.21
N MET A 553 -31.16 -27.32 20.42
CA MET A 553 -29.78 -27.62 20.84
C MET A 553 -28.96 -26.38 21.26
N ALA A 554 -29.42 -25.18 20.93
CA ALA A 554 -28.78 -23.94 21.41
C ALA A 554 -28.92 -23.74 22.92
N ASP A 555 -29.91 -24.39 23.56
CA ASP A 555 -30.17 -24.31 25.01
C ASP A 555 -29.59 -25.48 25.83
N SER A 556 -28.93 -26.48 25.23
CA SER A 556 -28.42 -27.65 25.98
C SER A 556 -26.90 -27.79 26.05
N SER A 557 -26.13 -26.94 25.37
CA SER A 557 -24.66 -26.93 25.47
C SER A 557 -24.11 -25.96 26.54
N ALA A 558 -24.99 -25.45 27.40
CA ALA A 558 -24.65 -24.67 28.58
C ALA A 558 -24.90 -25.48 29.87
N GLU A 559 -24.56 -26.77 29.91
CA GLU A 559 -24.41 -27.52 31.15
C GLU A 559 -23.59 -28.80 30.91
N ILE A 560 -22.30 -28.74 31.30
CA ILE A 560 -21.48 -29.71 32.08
C ILE A 560 -20.01 -29.31 31.95
#